data_AF-A0A6H9T542-F1
#
_entry.id   AF-A0A6H9T542-F1
#
_cell.length_a   1.000
_cell.length_b   1.000
_cell.length_c   1.000
_cell.angle_alpha   90.00
_cell.angle_beta   90.00
_cell.angle_gamma   90.00
#
_symmetry.space_group_name_H-M   'P 1'
#
loop_
_entity.id
_entity.type
_entity.pdbx_description
1 polymer ?
#
loop_
_entity_poly.entity_id
_entity_poly.type
_entity_poly.pdbx_seq_one_letter_code
_entity_poly.pdbx_strand_id
1 'polypeptide(L)' 'MPLPPHETRFAWRGRRRDGTPCRGNVIAFDAAAARAALARDGIAVLALDARGTARPPAAGAR' A
#
# COMPACT_ATOMS: atom_id res chain seq x y z
N MET A 1 3.86 27.05 -0.96
CA MET A 1 2.72 26.14 -0.74
C MET A 1 3.26 24.73 -0.62
N PRO A 2 2.95 23.94 0.43
CA PRO A 2 3.26 22.53 0.40
C PRO A 2 2.39 21.89 -0.68
N LEU A 3 3.01 21.16 -1.61
CA LEU A 3 2.30 20.34 -2.59
C LEU A 3 1.34 19.42 -1.83
N PRO A 4 0.11 19.20 -2.33
CA PRO A 4 -0.80 18.27 -1.69
C PRO A 4 -0.09 16.93 -1.50
N PRO A 5 -0.31 16.26 -0.35
CA PRO A 5 0.33 15.00 -0.07
C PRO A 5 0.12 14.02 -1.24
N HIS A 6 1.19 13.69 -1.98
CA HIS A 6 1.08 12.77 -3.10
C HIS A 6 0.91 11.35 -2.56
N GLU A 7 -0.25 10.77 -2.83
CA GLU A 7 -0.49 9.38 -2.50
C GLU A 7 0.42 8.48 -3.36
N THR A 8 1.19 7.62 -2.70
CA THR A 8 2.14 6.71 -3.35
C THR A 8 1.53 5.31 -3.39
N ARG A 9 1.63 4.64 -4.54
CA ARG A 9 1.20 3.24 -4.66
C ARG A 9 2.35 2.32 -4.28
N PHE A 10 2.13 1.48 -3.29
CA PHE A 10 3.07 0.47 -2.87
C PHE A 10 2.57 -0.91 -3.29
N ALA A 11 3.41 -1.68 -3.97
CA ALA A 11 3.19 -3.10 -4.11
C ALA A 11 3.77 -3.81 -2.89
N TRP A 12 3.03 -4.76 -2.33
CA TRP A 12 3.44 -5.45 -1.12
C TRP A 12 3.30 -6.96 -1.26
N ARG A 13 4.13 -7.66 -0.50
CA ARG A 13 4.04 -9.10 -0.27
C ARG A 13 4.15 -9.35 1.23
N GLY A 14 3.37 -10.29 1.72
CA GLY A 14 3.31 -10.61 3.14
C GLY A 14 2.73 -11.98 3.41
N ARG A 15 2.42 -12.22 4.68
CA ARG A 15 1.68 -13.39 5.14
C ARG A 15 0.58 -12.94 6.09
N ARG A 16 -0.56 -13.61 6.01
CA ARG A 16 -1.61 -13.48 7.03
C ARG A 16 -1.19 -14.25 8.29
N ARG A 17 -1.89 -14.00 9.40
CA ARG A 17 -1.66 -14.68 10.69
C ARG A 17 -1.76 -16.20 10.63
N ASP A 18 -2.55 -16.72 9.70
CA ASP A 18 -2.69 -18.15 9.40
C ASP A 18 -1.49 -18.74 8.63
N GLY A 19 -0.50 -17.91 8.28
CA GLY A 19 0.66 -18.30 7.48
C GLY A 19 0.42 -18.22 5.97
N THR A 20 -0.81 -17.93 5.52
CA THR A 20 -1.16 -17.87 4.10
C THR A 20 -0.38 -16.76 3.40
N PRO A 21 0.38 -17.06 2.34
CA PRO A 21 1.10 -16.05 1.58
C PRO A 21 0.12 -15.12 0.87
N CYS A 22 0.33 -13.82 1.01
CA CYS A 22 -0.52 -12.78 0.44
C CYS A 22 0.33 -11.74 -0.30
N ARG A 23 -0.27 -11.10 -1.31
CA ARG A 23 0.33 -10.00 -2.05
C ARG A 23 -0.75 -9.05 -2.53
N GLY A 24 -0.39 -7.79 -2.74
CA GLY A 24 -1.35 -6.81 -3.20
C GLY A 24 -0.72 -5.45 -3.46
N ASN A 25 -1.59 -4.46 -3.54
CA ASN A 25 -1.19 -3.05 -3.63
C ASN A 25 -1.87 -2.31 -2.48
N VAL A 26 -1.20 -1.29 -1.94
CA VAL A 26 -1.78 -0.35 -0.99
C VAL A 26 -1.41 1.06 -1.43
N ILE A 27 -2.35 1.99 -1.31
CA ILE A 27 -2.09 3.41 -1.52
C ILE A 27 -1.90 4.01 -0.14
N ALA A 28 -0.77 4.67 0.07
CA ALA A 28 -0.46 5.32 1.33
C ALA A 28 0.40 6.54 1.08
N PHE A 29 0.48 7.41 2.08
CA PHE A 29 1.30 8.60 1.99
C PHE A 29 2.81 8.27 1.94
N ASP A 30 3.21 7.29 2.74
CA ASP A 30 4.58 6.78 2.79
C ASP A 30 4.59 5.27 3.11
N ALA A 31 5.81 4.71 3.13
CA ALA A 31 6.01 3.29 3.42
C ALA A 31 5.62 2.90 4.86
N ALA A 32 5.70 3.81 5.82
CA ALA A 32 5.35 3.53 7.22
C ALA A 32 3.83 3.44 7.38
N ALA A 33 3.08 4.37 6.78
CA ALA A 33 1.63 4.35 6.69
C ALA A 33 1.13 3.10 5.96
N ALA A 34 1.79 2.70 4.85
CA ALA A 34 1.48 1.47 4.13
C ALA A 34 1.64 0.22 5.02
N ARG A 35 2.75 0.13 5.77
CA ARG A 35 2.97 -0.99 6.70
C ARG A 35 1.97 -0.98 7.84
N ALA A 36 1.67 0.18 8.41
CA ALA A 36 0.70 0.30 9.49
C ALA A 36 -0.69 -0.15 9.06
N ALA A 37 -1.13 0.22 7.84
CA ALA A 37 -2.40 -0.24 7.27
C ALA A 37 -2.43 -1.78 7.13
N LEU A 38 -1.37 -2.37 6.55
CA LEU A 38 -1.28 -3.83 6.40
C LEU A 38 -1.21 -4.57 7.75
N ALA A 39 -0.54 -4.00 8.75
CA ALA A 39 -0.49 -4.57 10.09
C ALA A 39 -1.87 -4.56 10.77
N ARG A 40 -2.68 -3.52 10.55
CA ARG A 40 -4.07 -3.45 11.04
C ARG A 40 -4.95 -4.54 10.42
N ASP A 41 -4.70 -4.89 9.16
CA ASP A 41 -5.37 -5.99 8.46
C ASP A 41 -4.84 -7.39 8.86
N GLY A 42 -3.90 -7.46 9.81
CA GLY A 42 -3.32 -8.71 10.27
C GLY A 42 -2.33 -9.33 9.29
N ILE A 43 -1.74 -8.51 8.41
CA ILE A 43 -0.77 -8.93 7.40
C ILE A 43 0.63 -8.57 7.88
N ALA A 44 1.49 -9.58 8.05
CA ALA A 44 2.92 -9.41 8.24
C ALA A 44 3.59 -9.12 6.89
N VAL A 45 4.03 -7.88 6.68
CA VAL A 45 4.68 -7.44 5.43
C VAL A 45 6.11 -7.97 5.36
N LEU A 46 6.42 -8.70 4.29
CA LEU A 46 7.75 -9.26 4.01
C LEU A 46 8.52 -8.43 2.98
N ALA A 47 7.81 -7.83 2.02
CA ALA A 47 8.39 -6.91 1.05
C ALA A 47 7.40 -5.79 0.74
N LEU A 48 7.94 -4.58 0.57
CA LEU A 48 7.18 -3.39 0.20
C LEU A 48 8.01 -2.61 -0.83
N ASP A 49 7.44 -2.39 -2.00
CA ASP A 49 8.08 -1.72 -3.13
C ASP A 49 7.25 -0.50 -3.53
N ALA A 50 7.89 0.67 -3.58
CA ALA A 50 7.25 1.90 -3.98
C ALA A 50 7.18 1.97 -5.51
N ARG A 51 5.99 1.88 -6.08
CA ARG A 51 5.79 1.92 -7.55
C ARG A 51 5.64 3.35 -8.10
N GLY A 52 6.02 4.36 -7.33
CA GLY A 52 5.86 5.77 -7.66
C GLY A 52 4.50 6.35 -7.27
N THR A 53 4.33 7.66 -7.51
CA THR A 53 3.08 8.38 -7.26
C THR A 53 1.93 7.64 -7.91
N ALA A 54 0.93 7.25 -7.12
CA ALA A 54 -0.29 6.68 -7.67
C ALA A 54 -0.83 7.71 -8.68
N ARG A 55 -0.98 7.32 -9.95
CA ARG A 55 -1.74 8.16 -10.90
C ARG A 55 -3.07 8.48 -10.19
N PRO A 56 -3.51 9.75 -10.15
CA PRO A 56 -4.77 10.09 -9.51
C PRO A 56 -5.84 9.13 -10.02
N PRO A 57 -6.71 8.61 -9.14
CA PRO A 57 -7.68 7.60 -9.55
C PRO A 57 -8.42 8.15 -10.77
N ALA A 58 -8.28 7.45 -11.91
CA ALA A 58 -9.15 7.71 -13.03
C ALA A 58 -10.54 7.32 -12.52
N ALA A 59 -11.38 8.32 -12.26
CA ALA A 59 -12.79 8.11 -12.04
C ALA A 59 -13.38 7.56 -13.34
N GLY A 60 -13.35 6.24 -13.49
CA GLY A 60 -13.93 5.54 -14.62
C GLY A 60 -13.76 4.05 -14.39
N ALA A 61 -14.77 3.21 -14.48
CA ALA A 61 -16.21 3.37 -14.54
C ALA A 61 -16.76 2.02 -14.00
N ARG A 62 -18.01 2.05 -13.59
CA ARG A 62 -18.82 0.91 -13.13
C ARG A 62 -18.71 -0.35 -13.99
#